data_AF-A0A554X2S1-F1
#
_entry.id   AF-A0A554X2S1-F1
#
_cell.length_a   1.000
_cell.length_b   1.000
_cell.length_c   1.000
_cell.angle_alpha   90.00
_cell.angle_beta   90.00
_cell.angle_gamma   90.00
#
_symmetry.space_group_name_H-M   'P 1'
#
loop_
_entity.id
_entity.type
_entity.pdbx_description
1 polymer ?
#
loop_
_entity_poly.entity_id
_entity_poly.type
_entity_poly.pdbx_seq_one_letter_code
_entity_poly.pdbx_strand_id
1 'polypeptide(L)'
;MASIIKRGPYQYQATVRRRGYKTQCKTFESRADAEAWAQAVESSMHRGKFRDPSGIKQITLEQALRLYEEKVTAHKKRPQQERSRINRLCRHPMAQRYIAEMRACDFAEYRDERLKQVGANTVRLELALLSHLYTIAIKEWSWPLEHEVRNVRKPKPPAVGSGGWKMTRNSACSRPSGCRAGGNARSGWTRAFALPSRPGCGRVRFSTWNGPT
;
A
#
# COMPACT_ATOMS: atom_id res chain seq x y z
N MET A 1 -11.89 -31.41 -21.66
CA MET A 1 -12.30 -32.80 -21.40
C MET A 1 -11.65 -33.21 -20.10
N ALA A 2 -12.48 -33.40 -19.09
CA ALA A 2 -12.11 -33.98 -17.82
C ALA A 2 -12.07 -35.51 -17.96
N SER A 3 -10.99 -36.12 -17.51
CA SER A 3 -10.85 -37.57 -17.39
C SER A 3 -10.58 -37.92 -15.93
N ILE A 4 -11.33 -38.86 -15.37
CA ILE A 4 -11.17 -39.31 -13.98
C ILE A 4 -10.70 -40.76 -14.02
N ILE A 5 -9.55 -41.00 -13.41
CA ILE A 5 -8.91 -42.31 -13.36
C ILE A 5 -8.90 -42.76 -11.91
N LYS A 6 -9.38 -43.98 -11.65
CA LYS A 6 -9.25 -44.63 -10.34
C LYS A 6 -7.87 -45.28 -10.27
N ARG A 7 -7.01 -44.83 -9.35
CA ARG A 7 -5.66 -45.40 -9.16
C ARG A 7 -5.61 -46.48 -8.08
N GLY A 8 -6.47 -46.38 -7.06
CA GLY A 8 -6.48 -47.28 -5.91
C GLY A 8 -7.77 -47.13 -5.08
N PRO A 9 -7.88 -47.86 -3.94
CA PRO A 9 -8.98 -47.64 -3.00
C PRO A 9 -8.93 -46.20 -2.50
N TYR A 10 -10.06 -45.48 -2.59
CA TYR A 10 -10.18 -44.07 -2.22
C TYR A 10 -9.15 -43.15 -2.89
N GLN A 11 -8.73 -43.43 -4.12
CA GLN A 11 -7.83 -42.57 -4.88
C GLN A 11 -8.35 -42.36 -6.29
N TYR A 12 -8.97 -41.20 -6.50
CA TYR A 12 -9.49 -40.73 -7.78
C TYR A 12 -8.63 -39.57 -8.27
N GLN A 13 -7.98 -39.75 -9.42
CA GLN A 13 -7.24 -38.69 -10.07
C GLN A 13 -8.11 -38.05 -11.15
N ALA A 14 -8.44 -36.77 -10.98
CA ALA A 14 -9.06 -35.98 -12.03
C ALA A 14 -7.98 -35.25 -12.83
N THR A 15 -8.07 -35.33 -14.15
CA THR A 15 -7.20 -34.62 -15.09
C THR A 15 -8.04 -33.81 -16.06
N VAL A 16 -7.81 -32.50 -16.13
CA VAL A 16 -8.52 -31.59 -17.03
C VAL A 16 -7.54 -31.13 -18.12
N ARG A 17 -7.88 -31.46 -19.37
CA ARG A 17 -7.12 -31.06 -20.55
C ARG A 17 -7.97 -30.17 -21.44
N ARG A 18 -7.40 -29.01 -21.83
CA ARG A 18 -8.01 -28.08 -22.78
C ARG A 18 -6.94 -27.33 -23.57
N ARG A 19 -7.22 -27.05 -24.84
CA ARG A 19 -6.32 -26.27 -25.71
C ARG A 19 -6.11 -24.87 -25.12
N GLY A 20 -4.85 -24.42 -25.10
CA GLY A 20 -4.46 -23.10 -24.58
C GLY A 20 -4.22 -23.02 -23.07
N TYR A 21 -4.48 -24.08 -22.31
CA TYR A 21 -4.22 -24.14 -20.87
C TYR A 21 -3.29 -25.30 -20.54
N LYS A 22 -2.51 -25.16 -19.46
CA LYS A 22 -1.71 -26.27 -18.93
C LYS A 22 -2.64 -27.36 -18.42
N THR A 23 -2.20 -28.61 -18.56
CA THR A 23 -2.96 -29.76 -18.03
C THR A 23 -2.97 -29.68 -16.52
N GLN A 24 -4.17 -29.67 -15.93
CA GLN A 24 -4.35 -29.65 -14.48
C GLN A 24 -4.70 -31.05 -14.00
N CYS A 25 -3.99 -31.55 -13.00
CA CYS A 25 -4.27 -32.83 -12.37
C CYS A 25 -4.36 -32.67 -10.86
N LYS A 26 -5.33 -33.34 -10.25
CA LYS A 26 -5.50 -33.37 -8.79
C LYS A 26 -6.09 -34.71 -8.37
N THR A 27 -5.61 -35.21 -7.25
CA THR A 27 -6.09 -36.47 -6.65
C THR A 27 -7.04 -36.16 -5.50
N PHE A 28 -8.09 -36.98 -5.38
CA PHE A 28 -9.17 -36.88 -4.39
C PHE A 28 -9.48 -38.25 -3.81
N GLU A 29 -10.10 -38.26 -2.63
CA GLU A 29 -10.52 -39.48 -1.95
C GLU A 29 -11.86 -40.01 -2.47
N SER A 30 -12.76 -39.10 -2.82
CA SER A 30 -14.09 -39.40 -3.36
C SER A 30 -14.17 -39.11 -4.86
N ARG A 31 -14.92 -39.95 -5.59
CA ARG A 31 -15.23 -39.74 -7.00
C ARG A 31 -16.07 -38.49 -7.22
N ALA A 32 -17.05 -38.24 -6.33
CA ALA A 32 -17.95 -37.10 -6.44
C ALA A 32 -17.17 -35.77 -6.33
N ASP A 33 -16.21 -35.69 -5.40
CA ASP A 33 -15.36 -34.51 -5.24
C ASP A 33 -14.46 -34.29 -6.46
N ALA A 34 -13.93 -35.38 -7.03
CA ALA A 34 -13.14 -35.33 -8.26
C ALA A 34 -13.95 -34.80 -9.45
N GLU A 35 -15.19 -35.24 -9.60
CA GLU A 35 -16.14 -34.76 -10.62
C GLU A 35 -16.51 -33.29 -10.42
N ALA A 36 -16.88 -32.90 -9.19
CA ALA A 36 -17.22 -31.53 -8.85
C ALA A 36 -16.05 -30.56 -9.09
N TRP A 37 -14.83 -30.95 -8.69
CA TRP A 37 -13.63 -30.17 -8.97
C TRP A 37 -13.37 -30.03 -10.47
N ALA A 38 -13.47 -31.13 -11.22
CA ALA A 38 -13.24 -31.10 -12.66
C ALA A 38 -14.23 -30.17 -13.38
N GLN A 39 -15.52 -30.22 -13.02
CA GLN A 39 -16.55 -29.33 -13.55
C GLN A 39 -16.32 -27.86 -13.15
N ALA A 40 -15.90 -27.60 -11.90
CA ALA A 40 -15.57 -26.25 -11.45
C ALA A 40 -14.38 -25.65 -12.22
N VAL A 41 -13.34 -26.46 -12.49
CA VAL A 41 -12.19 -26.05 -13.30
C VAL A 41 -12.58 -25.84 -14.76
N GLU A 42 -13.31 -26.78 -15.36
CA GLU A 42 -13.76 -26.66 -16.75
C GLU A 42 -14.68 -25.44 -16.95
N SER A 43 -15.61 -25.18 -16.04
CA SER A 43 -16.48 -24.00 -16.09
C SER A 43 -15.69 -22.69 -15.92
N SER A 44 -14.69 -22.68 -15.06
CA SER A 44 -13.78 -21.53 -14.90
C SER A 44 -12.95 -21.27 -16.16
N MET A 45 -12.44 -22.33 -16.79
CA MET A 45 -11.74 -22.25 -18.07
C MET A 45 -12.70 -21.82 -19.19
N HIS A 46 -13.96 -22.27 -19.17
CA HIS A 46 -14.96 -21.92 -20.17
C HIS A 46 -15.31 -20.44 -20.13
N ARG A 47 -15.43 -19.89 -18.92
CA ARG A 47 -15.64 -18.46 -18.69
C ARG A 47 -14.39 -17.61 -18.95
N GLY A 48 -13.24 -18.21 -19.27
CA GLY A 48 -11.96 -17.49 -19.44
C GLY A 48 -11.43 -16.85 -18.15
N LYS A 49 -11.94 -17.24 -16.98
CA LYS A 49 -11.54 -16.70 -15.66
C LYS A 49 -10.47 -17.54 -14.99
N PHE A 50 -10.11 -18.68 -15.58
CA PHE A 50 -9.11 -19.57 -15.02
C PHE A 50 -7.71 -18.94 -15.12
N ARG A 51 -7.04 -18.88 -13.97
CA ARG A 51 -5.64 -18.44 -13.85
C ARG A 51 -4.88 -19.53 -13.11
N ASP A 52 -3.69 -19.88 -13.61
CA ASP A 52 -2.89 -20.95 -13.04
C ASP A 52 -2.37 -20.54 -11.64
N PRO A 53 -2.74 -21.25 -10.56
CA PRO A 53 -2.29 -20.91 -9.21
C PRO A 53 -0.85 -21.37 -8.93
N SER A 54 -0.31 -22.30 -9.73
CA SER A 54 0.98 -22.97 -9.46
C SER A 54 2.16 -22.01 -9.36
N GLY A 55 2.16 -20.93 -10.15
CA GLY A 55 3.24 -19.95 -10.11
C GLY A 55 3.29 -19.15 -8.81
N ILE A 56 2.17 -18.94 -8.14
CA ILE A 56 2.08 -18.06 -6.96
C ILE A 56 2.31 -18.82 -5.67
N LYS A 57 2.00 -20.12 -5.64
CA LYS A 57 2.24 -20.98 -4.47
C LYS A 57 3.69 -20.99 -4.00
N GLN A 58 4.63 -20.69 -4.89
CA GLN A 58 6.07 -20.68 -4.59
C GLN A 58 6.60 -19.27 -4.27
N ILE A 59 5.80 -18.22 -4.51
CA ILE A 59 6.23 -16.84 -4.35
C ILE A 59 6.06 -16.43 -2.90
N THR A 60 7.16 -16.00 -2.28
CA THR A 60 7.13 -15.45 -0.92
C THR A 60 6.72 -13.99 -0.94
N LEU A 61 6.21 -13.50 0.20
CA LEU A 61 5.88 -12.09 0.35
C LEU A 61 7.12 -11.18 0.15
N GLU A 62 8.30 -11.63 0.56
CA GLU A 62 9.57 -10.94 0.30
C GLU A 62 9.82 -10.74 -1.20
N GLN A 63 9.70 -11.82 -1.99
CA GLN A 63 9.89 -11.75 -3.44
C GLN A 63 8.88 -10.79 -4.08
N ALA A 64 7.61 -10.85 -3.67
CA ALA A 64 6.59 -9.94 -4.14
C ALA A 64 6.90 -8.46 -3.79
N LEU A 65 7.44 -8.21 -2.59
CA LEU A 65 7.84 -6.88 -2.15
C LEU A 65 9.04 -6.33 -2.95
N ARG A 66 10.01 -7.18 -3.29
CA ARG A 66 11.16 -6.80 -4.14
C ARG A 66 10.71 -6.47 -5.56
N LEU A 67 9.84 -7.30 -6.14
CA LEU A 67 9.25 -7.02 -7.46
C LEU A 67 8.43 -5.72 -7.45
N TYR A 68 7.71 -5.45 -6.36
CA TYR A 68 6.99 -4.20 -6.17
C TYR A 68 7.94 -3.00 -6.06
N GLU A 69 9.05 -3.16 -5.36
CA GLU A 69 10.11 -2.15 -5.24
C GLU A 69 10.63 -1.72 -6.62
N GLU A 70 11.00 -2.70 -7.44
CA GLU A 70 11.55 -2.49 -8.79
C GLU A 70 10.53 -1.85 -9.74
N LYS A 71 9.33 -2.44 -9.84
CA LYS A 71 8.34 -2.05 -10.86
C LYS A 71 7.54 -0.81 -10.52
N VAL A 72 7.35 -0.50 -9.24
CA VAL A 72 6.38 0.52 -8.81
C VAL A 72 7.06 1.62 -8.02
N THR A 73 7.83 1.26 -6.98
CA THR A 73 8.37 2.29 -6.08
C THR A 73 9.39 3.19 -6.75
N ALA A 74 10.12 2.67 -7.75
CA ALA A 74 11.09 3.44 -8.53
C ALA A 74 10.47 4.66 -9.23
N HIS A 75 9.20 4.59 -9.63
CA HIS A 75 8.51 5.65 -10.37
C HIS A 75 7.77 6.64 -9.47
N LYS A 76 7.80 6.48 -8.15
CA LYS A 76 7.09 7.35 -7.21
C LYS A 76 7.91 8.58 -6.83
N LYS A 77 7.20 9.64 -6.39
CA LYS A 77 7.79 10.92 -5.96
C LYS A 77 8.80 10.79 -4.80
N ARG A 78 8.65 9.78 -3.92
CA ARG A 78 9.49 9.58 -2.74
C ARG A 78 9.85 8.10 -2.55
N PRO A 79 10.73 7.54 -3.39
CA PRO A 79 11.04 6.11 -3.38
C PRO A 79 11.71 5.69 -2.06
N GLN A 80 12.61 6.52 -1.53
CA GLN A 80 13.40 6.19 -0.35
C GLN A 80 12.55 5.85 0.89
N GLN A 81 11.45 6.57 1.11
CA GLN A 81 10.57 6.32 2.26
C GLN A 81 9.84 4.99 2.14
N GLU A 82 9.43 4.61 0.92
CA GLU A 82 8.80 3.31 0.68
C GLU A 82 9.81 2.17 0.76
N ARG A 83 11.01 2.35 0.20
CA ARG A 83 12.11 1.37 0.31
C ARG A 83 12.46 1.06 1.75
N SER A 84 12.54 2.08 2.62
CA SER A 84 12.79 1.85 4.06
C SER A 84 11.70 1.01 4.73
N ARG A 85 10.43 1.17 4.31
CA ARG A 85 9.30 0.35 4.82
C ARG A 85 9.34 -1.06 4.25
N ILE A 86 9.64 -1.21 2.96
CA ILE A 86 9.79 -2.51 2.29
C ILE A 86 10.90 -3.32 2.97
N ASN A 87 12.09 -2.73 3.14
CA ASN A 87 13.21 -3.39 3.81
C ASN A 87 12.86 -3.81 5.24
N ARG A 88 12.02 -3.05 5.95
CA ARG A 88 11.53 -3.42 7.29
C ARG A 88 10.56 -4.59 7.22
N LEU A 89 9.64 -4.60 6.25
CA LEU A 89 8.73 -5.71 6.01
C LEU A 89 9.50 -6.99 5.66
N CYS A 90 10.50 -6.91 4.78
CA CYS A 90 11.36 -8.04 4.40
C CYS A 90 12.11 -8.67 5.59
N ARG A 91 12.47 -7.86 6.61
CA ARG A 91 13.12 -8.37 7.83
C ARG A 91 12.15 -9.10 8.78
N HIS A 92 10.85 -8.94 8.58
CA HIS A 92 9.85 -9.57 9.43
C HIS A 92 9.65 -11.04 9.03
N PRO A 93 9.43 -11.99 9.97
CA PRO A 93 9.17 -13.40 9.64
C PRO A 93 7.98 -13.61 8.69
N MET A 94 7.01 -12.69 8.70
CA MET A 94 5.89 -12.69 7.75
C MET A 94 6.34 -12.65 6.28
N ALA A 95 7.51 -12.07 5.97
CA ALA A 95 8.00 -11.97 4.59
C ALA A 95 8.41 -13.32 3.98
N GLN A 96 8.76 -14.30 4.81
CA GLN A 96 9.16 -15.63 4.37
C GLN A 96 7.97 -16.53 4.02
N ARG A 97 6.76 -16.15 4.44
CA ARG A 97 5.54 -16.91 4.11
C ARG A 97 5.14 -16.71 2.65
N TYR A 98 4.47 -17.73 2.10
CA TYR A 98 3.95 -17.69 0.74
C TYR A 98 2.77 -16.72 0.63
N ILE A 99 2.78 -15.86 -0.38
CA ILE A 99 1.74 -14.84 -0.56
C ILE A 99 0.34 -15.44 -0.77
N ALA A 100 0.27 -16.67 -1.32
CA ALA A 100 -0.98 -17.41 -1.51
C ALA A 100 -1.60 -17.97 -0.21
N GLU A 101 -0.80 -18.15 0.84
CA GLU A 101 -1.25 -18.74 2.11
C GLU A 101 -1.56 -17.68 3.18
N MET A 102 -1.17 -16.43 2.91
CA MET A 102 -1.36 -15.30 3.81
C MET A 102 -2.85 -15.03 4.06
N ARG A 103 -3.23 -14.96 5.33
CA ARG A 103 -4.60 -14.64 5.75
C ARG A 103 -4.67 -13.30 6.46
N ALA A 104 -5.89 -12.79 6.64
CA ALA A 104 -6.13 -11.56 7.39
C ALA A 104 -5.60 -11.62 8.84
N CYS A 105 -5.55 -12.83 9.44
CA CYS A 105 -5.01 -13.05 10.78
C CYS A 105 -3.53 -12.67 10.88
N ASP A 106 -2.71 -13.06 9.90
CA ASP A 106 -1.26 -12.80 9.91
C ASP A 106 -0.96 -11.30 9.86
N PHE A 107 -1.76 -10.55 9.10
CA PHE A 107 -1.66 -9.08 9.03
C PHE A 107 -2.18 -8.39 10.31
N ALA A 108 -3.12 -9.00 11.03
CA ALA A 108 -3.60 -8.49 12.31
C ALA A 108 -2.57 -8.71 13.41
N GLU A 109 -1.94 -9.88 13.46
CA GLU A 109 -0.80 -10.18 14.33
C GLU A 109 0.34 -9.19 14.09
N TYR A 110 0.72 -9.00 12.83
CA TYR A 110 1.72 -8.00 12.45
C TYR A 110 1.33 -6.60 12.95
N ARG A 111 0.09 -6.15 12.73
CA ARG A 111 -0.39 -4.85 13.21
C ARG A 111 -0.20 -4.71 14.73
N ASP A 112 -0.62 -5.70 15.49
CA ASP A 112 -0.66 -5.63 16.96
C ASP A 112 0.75 -5.69 17.57
N GLU A 113 1.67 -6.44 16.96
CA GLU A 113 3.09 -6.41 17.31
C GLU A 113 3.73 -5.05 17.02
N ARG A 114 3.46 -4.48 15.82
CA ARG A 114 4.03 -3.18 15.43
C ARG A 114 3.50 -2.03 16.28
N LEU A 115 2.23 -2.07 16.70
CA LEU A 115 1.64 -1.03 17.56
C LEU A 115 2.33 -0.91 18.93
N LYS A 116 2.99 -1.96 19.41
CA LYS A 116 3.81 -1.90 20.65
C LYS A 116 5.11 -1.12 20.46
N GLN A 117 5.62 -1.02 19.24
CA GLN A 117 6.94 -0.46 18.93
C GLN A 117 6.88 0.91 18.26
N VAL A 118 5.83 1.18 17.46
CA VAL A 118 5.73 2.38 16.64
C VAL A 118 4.33 3.01 16.70
N GLY A 119 4.26 4.31 16.40
CA GLY A 119 3.00 5.02 16.35
C GLY A 119 2.03 4.51 15.28
N ALA A 120 0.74 4.66 15.55
CA ALA A 120 -0.37 4.18 14.71
C ALA A 120 -0.27 4.59 13.23
N ASN A 121 0.23 5.80 12.94
CA ASN A 121 0.36 6.27 11.56
C ASN A 121 1.38 5.47 10.76
N THR A 122 2.47 5.02 11.39
CA THR A 122 3.50 4.21 10.72
C THR A 122 2.93 2.85 10.31
N VAL A 123 2.25 2.17 11.23
CA VAL A 123 1.59 0.87 10.96
C VAL A 123 0.55 1.01 9.85
N ARG A 124 -0.24 2.10 9.87
CA ARG A 124 -1.22 2.39 8.83
C ARG A 124 -0.58 2.52 7.45
N LEU A 125 0.60 3.13 7.36
CA LEU A 125 1.34 3.30 6.11
C LEU A 125 1.97 1.99 5.62
N GLU A 126 2.45 1.14 6.54
CA GLU A 126 2.93 -0.22 6.22
C GLU A 126 1.78 -1.08 5.66
N LEU A 127 0.61 -1.09 6.32
CA LEU A 127 -0.58 -1.79 5.83
C LEU A 127 -1.12 -1.21 4.50
N ALA A 128 -1.02 0.10 4.30
CA ALA A 128 -1.41 0.73 3.04
C ALA A 128 -0.50 0.30 1.89
N LEU A 129 0.81 0.13 2.14
CA LEU A 129 1.76 -0.38 1.16
C LEU A 129 1.40 -1.81 0.76
N LEU A 130 1.16 -2.70 1.73
CA LEU A 130 0.72 -4.07 1.47
C LEU A 130 -0.58 -4.11 0.67
N SER A 131 -1.58 -3.30 1.06
CA SER A 131 -2.84 -3.23 0.31
C SER A 131 -2.64 -2.79 -1.15
N HIS A 132 -1.70 -1.88 -1.40
CA HIS A 132 -1.42 -1.43 -2.76
C HIS A 132 -0.65 -2.49 -3.56
N LEU A 133 0.29 -3.20 -2.92
CA LEU A 133 0.96 -4.36 -3.51
C LEU A 133 -0.03 -5.41 -3.99
N TYR A 134 -1.00 -5.81 -3.15
CA TYR A 134 -2.05 -6.76 -3.55
C TYR A 134 -2.90 -6.23 -4.71
N THR A 135 -3.22 -4.93 -4.70
CA THR A 135 -3.98 -4.32 -5.79
C THR A 135 -3.22 -4.38 -7.13
N ILE A 136 -1.90 -4.16 -7.12
CA ILE A 136 -1.05 -4.26 -8.32
C ILE A 136 -0.88 -5.73 -8.73
N ALA A 137 -0.65 -6.64 -7.78
CA ALA A 137 -0.51 -8.06 -8.06
C ALA A 137 -1.75 -8.64 -8.75
N ILE A 138 -2.96 -8.25 -8.32
CA ILE A 138 -4.22 -8.72 -8.92
C ILE A 138 -4.48 -8.08 -10.29
N LYS A 139 -4.23 -6.77 -10.43
CA LYS A 139 -4.57 -6.00 -11.63
C LYS A 139 -3.53 -6.11 -12.74
N GLU A 140 -2.27 -5.86 -12.41
CA GLU A 140 -1.18 -5.78 -13.40
C GLU A 140 -0.52 -7.13 -13.60
N TRP A 141 -0.13 -7.80 -12.50
CA TRP A 141 0.52 -9.11 -12.59
C TRP A 141 -0.45 -10.26 -12.81
N SER A 142 -1.76 -9.97 -12.74
CA SER A 142 -2.83 -10.92 -12.95
C SER A 142 -2.74 -12.19 -12.08
N TRP A 143 -2.23 -12.05 -10.86
CA TRP A 143 -2.15 -13.17 -9.92
C TRP A 143 -3.53 -13.52 -9.36
N PRO A 144 -3.96 -14.81 -9.34
CA PRO A 144 -5.16 -15.26 -8.61
C PRO A 144 -4.94 -15.21 -7.10
N LEU A 145 -4.94 -14.00 -6.55
CA LEU A 145 -4.93 -13.73 -5.12
C LEU A 145 -6.26 -13.11 -4.71
N GLU A 146 -6.70 -13.42 -3.49
CA GLU A 146 -7.73 -12.64 -2.83
C GLU A 146 -7.05 -11.44 -2.14
N HIS A 147 -7.83 -10.44 -1.72
CA HIS A 147 -7.27 -9.21 -1.13
C HIS A 147 -7.55 -9.16 0.38
N GLU A 148 -6.83 -9.97 1.16
CA GLU A 148 -7.08 -10.18 2.59
C GLU A 148 -6.79 -8.93 3.43
N VAL A 149 -5.84 -8.08 3.01
CA VAL A 149 -5.43 -6.86 3.74
C VAL A 149 -6.57 -5.84 3.88
N ARG A 150 -7.60 -5.88 3.01
CA ARG A 150 -8.77 -4.99 3.12
C ARG A 150 -9.66 -5.35 4.30
N ASN A 151 -9.65 -6.62 4.72
CA ASN A 151 -10.47 -7.12 5.81
C ASN A 151 -9.87 -6.76 7.18
N VAL A 152 -8.63 -6.29 7.21
CA VAL A 152 -7.92 -5.94 8.46
C VAL A 152 -8.32 -4.54 8.92
N ARG A 153 -8.75 -4.43 10.18
CA ARG A 153 -9.05 -3.15 10.82
C ARG A 153 -7.79 -2.31 10.95
N LYS A 154 -7.77 -1.14 10.31
CA LYS A 154 -6.64 -0.19 10.38
C LYS A 154 -6.68 0.60 11.70
N PRO A 155 -5.52 0.93 12.30
CA PRO A 155 -5.50 1.76 13.49
C PRO A 155 -6.02 3.17 13.17
N LYS A 156 -6.75 3.76 14.13
CA LYS A 156 -7.23 5.14 13.97
C LYS A 156 -6.01 6.06 13.85
N PRO A 157 -5.99 7.01 12.89
CA PRO A 157 -4.96 8.03 12.91
C PRO A 157 -5.04 8.77 14.25
N PRO A 158 -3.90 9.26 14.78
CA PRO A 158 -3.96 10.14 15.94
C PRO A 158 -4.92 11.27 15.61
N ALA A 159 -5.82 11.59 16.53
CA ALA A 159 -6.71 12.72 16.35
C ALA A 159 -5.84 13.92 16.03
N VAL A 160 -5.99 14.49 14.83
CA VAL A 160 -5.53 15.84 14.58
C VAL A 160 -6.31 16.65 15.58
N GLY A 161 -5.64 17.07 16.66
CA GLY A 161 -6.27 17.85 17.69
C GLY A 161 -6.97 19.00 17.00
N SER A 162 -8.27 19.12 17.18
CA SER A 162 -9.03 20.34 17.01
C SER A 162 -8.57 21.43 17.99
N GLY A 163 -7.28 21.46 18.34
CA GLY A 163 -6.54 22.56 18.95
C GLY A 163 -5.79 23.31 17.86
N GLY A 164 -6.44 23.54 16.72
CA GLY A 164 -6.02 24.64 15.87
C GLY A 164 -6.05 25.88 16.76
N TRP A 165 -4.90 26.50 16.98
CA TRP A 165 -4.86 27.89 17.39
C TRP A 165 -5.56 28.67 16.29
N LYS A 166 -6.88 28.78 16.41
CA LYS A 166 -7.65 29.76 15.68
C LYS A 166 -7.13 31.06 16.28
N MET A 167 -6.22 31.73 15.56
CA MET A 167 -6.00 33.16 15.75
C MET A 167 -7.36 33.80 15.48
N THR A 168 -8.17 33.90 16.53
CA THR A 168 -9.41 34.66 16.50
C THR A 168 -8.98 36.09 16.22
N ARG A 169 -9.56 36.70 15.19
CA ARG A 169 -9.28 38.07 14.75
C ARG A 169 -9.56 39.14 15.83
N ASN A 170 -9.98 38.70 17.01
CA ASN A 170 -10.33 39.49 18.19
C ASN A 170 -9.45 39.13 19.42
N SER A 171 -8.20 38.74 19.22
CA SER A 171 -7.19 39.02 20.24
C SER A 171 -6.88 40.51 20.15
N ALA A 172 -7.68 41.32 20.84
CA ALA A 172 -7.29 42.69 21.14
C ALA A 172 -5.87 42.62 21.73
N CYS A 173 -4.95 43.35 21.10
CA CYS A 173 -3.67 43.65 21.71
C CYS A 173 -3.93 44.36 23.04
N SER A 174 -4.07 43.63 24.13
CA SER A 174 -3.69 44.15 25.44
C SER A 174 -2.17 44.25 25.41
N ARG A 175 -1.67 45.34 24.79
CA ARG A 175 -0.32 45.84 25.03
C ARG A 175 -0.15 45.88 26.55
N PRO A 176 0.84 45.18 27.14
CA PRO A 176 1.27 45.56 28.47
C PRO A 176 1.74 47.01 28.38
N SER A 177 1.01 47.92 29.01
CA SER A 177 1.43 49.28 29.24
C SER A 177 2.60 49.25 30.24
N GLY A 178 3.80 48.99 29.71
CA GLY A 178 4.97 48.77 30.56
C GLY A 178 6.28 48.54 29.81
N CYS A 179 6.46 49.06 28.59
CA CYS A 179 7.78 49.12 27.98
C CYS A 179 8.39 50.50 28.31
N ARG A 180 9.18 50.57 29.38
CA ARG A 180 10.12 51.68 29.58
C ARG A 180 11.07 51.71 28.39
N ALA A 181 11.18 52.87 27.77
CA ALA A 181 12.20 53.17 26.79
C ALA A 181 13.59 53.01 27.44
N GLY A 182 14.31 51.96 27.04
CA GLY A 182 15.75 51.84 27.21
C GLY A 182 16.36 51.81 25.82
N GLY A 183 17.00 52.91 25.42
CA GLY A 183 17.59 53.05 24.10
C GLY A 183 18.82 52.16 23.92
N ASN A 184 18.98 51.62 22.72
CA ASN A 184 20.20 51.88 21.97
C ASN A 184 19.97 51.69 20.47
N ALA A 185 20.44 52.66 19.71
CA ALA A 185 20.35 52.72 18.27
C ALA A 185 21.36 51.76 17.64
N ARG A 186 20.88 50.81 16.83
CA ARG A 186 21.49 50.30 15.59
C ARG A 186 20.82 49.00 15.17
N SER A 187 19.85 49.12 14.30
CA SER A 187 19.64 48.20 13.17
C SER A 187 18.54 48.82 12.32
N GLY A 188 18.81 49.05 11.05
CA GLY A 188 17.86 49.62 10.10
C GLY A 188 16.72 48.62 9.88
N TRP A 189 15.54 48.94 10.40
CA TRP A 189 14.32 48.21 10.09
C TRP A 189 13.68 48.86 8.87
N THR A 190 13.90 48.28 7.69
CA THR A 190 13.06 48.49 6.51
C THR A 190 11.64 48.01 6.84
N ARG A 191 10.79 48.95 7.23
CA ARG A 191 9.36 48.73 7.48
C ARG A 191 8.64 48.61 6.13
N ALA A 192 8.55 47.41 5.59
CA ALA A 192 7.73 47.13 4.41
C ALA A 192 6.24 47.21 4.77
N PHE A 193 5.60 48.31 4.38
CA PHE A 193 4.14 48.44 4.34
C PHE A 193 3.61 47.57 3.19
N ALA A 194 2.98 46.43 3.51
CA ALA A 194 2.23 45.65 2.55
C ALA A 194 0.75 46.07 2.60
N LEU A 195 0.31 46.80 1.57
CA LEU A 195 -1.10 47.05 1.29
C LEU A 195 -1.76 45.76 0.75
N PRO A 196 -3.00 45.42 1.15
CA PRO A 196 -3.67 44.22 0.68
C PRO A 196 -4.35 44.48 -0.68
N SER A 197 -3.76 43.99 -1.77
CA SER A 197 -4.46 43.79 -3.04
C SER A 197 -4.86 42.32 -3.22
N ARG A 198 -6.10 42.13 -3.66
CA ARG A 198 -6.82 40.86 -3.83
C ARG A 198 -6.27 40.01 -5.00
N PRO A 199 -6.67 38.72 -5.10
CA PRO A 199 -5.92 37.68 -5.79
C PRO A 199 -6.23 37.60 -7.29
N GLY A 200 -5.19 37.36 -8.09
CA GLY A 200 -5.29 37.00 -9.49
C GLY A 200 -3.95 36.52 -10.01
N CYS A 201 -3.90 35.27 -10.48
CA CYS A 201 -2.75 34.58 -11.04
C CYS A 201 -1.87 35.46 -11.94
N GLY A 202 -0.56 35.49 -11.67
CA GLY A 202 0.41 36.18 -12.51
C GLY A 202 1.82 35.66 -12.29
N ARG A 203 2.15 34.59 -13.03
CA ARG A 203 3.48 34.20 -13.53
C ARG A 203 4.65 35.10 -13.07
N VAL A 204 5.50 34.60 -12.19
CA VAL A 204 6.75 35.26 -11.81
C VAL A 204 7.71 35.23 -13.00
N ARG A 205 7.95 36.41 -13.60
CA ARG A 205 8.96 36.63 -14.64
C ARG A 205 10.20 37.21 -13.95
N PHE A 206 11.31 36.47 -13.95
CA PHE A 206 12.61 37.01 -13.56
C PHE A 206 13.15 37.84 -14.73
N SER A 207 13.36 39.14 -14.52
CA SER A 207 14.16 39.99 -15.39
C SER A 207 15.41 40.40 -14.64
N THR A 208 16.56 39.99 -15.15
CA THR A 208 17.89 40.46 -14.74
C THR A 208 18.08 41.91 -15.16
N TRP A 209 18.57 42.73 -14.24
CA TRP A 209 18.85 44.15 -14.44
C TRP A 209 20.30 44.31 -14.89
N ASN A 210 20.53 44.90 -16.07
CA ASN A 210 21.85 45.36 -16.51
C ASN A 210 21.93 46.87 -16.25
N GLY A 211 22.91 47.30 -15.45
CA GLY A 211 23.22 48.72 -15.24
C GLY A 211 24.20 49.24 -16.29
N PRO A 212 24.26 50.58 -16.52
CA PRO A 212 25.13 51.17 -17.53
C PRO A 212 26.47 51.64 -16.93
N THR A 213 27.53 51.53 -17.73
CA THR A 213 28.68 52.44 -17.74
C THR A 213 29.06 52.68 -19.19
#